data_AF-A0A410G6S4-F1
#
_entry.id   AF-A0A410G6S4-F1
#
_cell.length_a   1.000
_cell.length_b   1.000
_cell.length_c   1.000
_cell.angle_alpha   90.00
_cell.angle_beta   90.00
_cell.angle_gamma   90.00
#
_symmetry.space_group_name_H-M   'P 1'
#
loop_
_entity.id
_entity.type
_entity.pdbx_description
1 polymer ?
#
loop_
_entity_poly.entity_id
_entity_poly.type
_entity_poly.pdbx_seq_one_letter_code
_entity_poly.pdbx_strand_id
1 'polypeptide(L)'
;MKKKNPKQHLALTPIIEEHNEVILLCERIRFGLKNDIAVERIKKYVDWFKEHYLDPHFEIEKEHIFPILGINNVRVKRALANHRRLSRLLSETTELNKVLNKIEEELSTYIGFEERVLYNEIREIATPQQWEEMENNHQKLGFSEDGWEDKFWKL
;
A
#
# COMPACT_ATOMS: atom_id res chain seq x y z
N MET A 1 -31.29 -4.73 25.94
CA MET A 1 -30.43 -4.86 24.74
C MET A 1 -29.25 -3.89 24.90
N LYS A 2 -28.01 -4.39 24.98
CA LYS A 2 -26.83 -3.50 25.03
C LYS A 2 -26.76 -2.75 23.70
N LYS A 3 -26.83 -1.40 23.72
CA LYS A 3 -26.60 -0.56 22.54
C LYS A 3 -25.21 -0.92 22.00
N LYS A 4 -25.16 -1.56 20.82
CA LYS A 4 -23.92 -1.84 20.10
C LYS A 4 -23.25 -0.48 19.86
N ASN A 5 -21.98 -0.33 20.24
CA ASN A 5 -21.26 0.92 20.06
C ASN A 5 -21.22 1.21 18.54
N PRO A 6 -21.73 2.35 18.03
CA PRO A 6 -21.80 2.61 16.59
C PRO A 6 -20.45 2.45 15.87
N LYS A 7 -19.33 2.63 16.60
CA LYS A 7 -17.97 2.47 16.08
C LYS A 7 -17.47 1.02 15.99
N GLN A 8 -18.19 0.02 16.51
CA GLN A 8 -17.78 -1.40 16.43
C GLN A 8 -17.86 -2.00 15.01
N HIS A 9 -18.51 -1.32 14.07
CA HIS A 9 -18.59 -1.77 12.66
C HIS A 9 -17.48 -1.18 11.76
N LEU A 10 -16.61 -0.32 12.28
CA LEU A 10 -15.53 0.33 11.52
C LEU A 10 -14.23 -0.49 11.59
N ALA A 11 -14.29 -1.75 11.15
CA ALA A 11 -13.10 -2.58 10.99
C ALA A 11 -12.21 -2.01 9.87
N LEU A 12 -10.96 -2.47 9.76
CA LEU A 12 -10.05 -2.12 8.65
C LEU A 12 -9.88 -3.30 7.69
N THR A 13 -10.80 -4.27 7.68
CA THR A 13 -10.54 -5.57 7.05
C THR A 13 -10.18 -5.46 5.57
N PRO A 14 -10.93 -4.75 4.71
CA PRO A 14 -10.59 -4.63 3.29
C PRO A 14 -9.26 -3.91 3.06
N ILE A 15 -8.98 -2.87 3.84
CA ILE A 15 -7.74 -2.10 3.77
C ILE A 15 -6.53 -2.96 4.17
N ILE A 16 -6.67 -3.76 5.23
CA ILE A 16 -5.62 -4.69 5.66
C ILE A 16 -5.39 -5.76 4.58
N GLU A 17 -6.45 -6.27 3.96
CA GLU A 17 -6.34 -7.21 2.85
C GLU A 17 -5.56 -6.61 1.68
N GLU A 18 -5.83 -5.36 1.30
CA GLU A 18 -5.06 -4.63 0.28
C GLU A 18 -3.57 -4.46 0.65
N HIS A 19 -3.32 -4.00 1.87
CA HIS A 19 -1.97 -3.79 2.36
C HIS A 19 -1.16 -5.09 2.46
N ASN A 20 -1.81 -6.23 2.69
CA ASN A 20 -1.14 -7.53 2.68
C ASN A 20 -0.49 -7.82 1.32
N GLU A 21 -1.07 -7.37 0.21
CA GLU A 21 -0.46 -7.53 -1.12
C GLU A 21 0.84 -6.71 -1.25
N VAL A 22 0.87 -5.50 -0.70
CA VAL A 22 2.08 -4.65 -0.64
C VAL A 22 3.13 -5.29 0.27
N ILE A 23 2.73 -5.83 1.42
CA ILE A 23 3.65 -6.55 2.31
C ILE A 23 4.18 -7.83 1.64
N LEU A 24 3.36 -8.52 0.85
CA LEU A 24 3.78 -9.70 0.10
C LEU A 24 4.77 -9.36 -1.02
N LEU A 25 4.59 -8.23 -1.72
CA LEU A 25 5.61 -7.67 -2.61
C LEU A 25 6.93 -7.50 -1.85
N CYS A 26 6.88 -6.88 -0.67
CA CYS A 26 8.06 -6.65 0.15
C CYS A 26 8.77 -7.96 0.53
N GLU A 27 8.02 -8.98 0.92
CA GLU A 27 8.56 -10.32 1.21
C GLU A 27 9.23 -10.95 -0.01
N ARG A 28 8.67 -10.77 -1.21
CA ARG A 28 9.24 -11.29 -2.45
C ARG A 28 10.52 -10.59 -2.85
N ILE A 29 10.59 -9.27 -2.67
CA ILE A 29 11.85 -8.54 -2.87
C ILE A 29 12.93 -9.12 -1.95
N ARG A 30 12.63 -9.27 -0.65
CA ARG A 30 13.57 -9.90 0.31
C ARG A 30 13.95 -11.31 -0.10
N PHE A 31 12.98 -12.12 -0.52
CA PHE A 31 13.23 -13.49 -0.98
C PHE A 31 14.18 -13.51 -2.18
N GLY A 32 13.91 -12.68 -3.19
CA GLY A 32 14.71 -12.64 -4.41
C GLY A 32 16.14 -12.22 -4.12
N LEU A 33 16.33 -11.18 -3.31
CA LEU A 33 17.65 -10.70 -2.90
C LEU A 33 18.41 -11.73 -2.06
N LYS A 34 17.72 -12.44 -1.16
CA LYS A 34 18.33 -13.47 -0.30
C LYS A 34 18.76 -14.72 -1.05
N ASN A 35 18.06 -15.08 -2.13
CA ASN A 35 18.30 -16.29 -2.91
C ASN A 35 19.06 -16.01 -4.23
N ASP A 36 19.78 -14.88 -4.31
CA ASP A 36 20.57 -14.48 -5.47
C ASP A 36 19.80 -14.52 -6.80
N ILE A 37 18.50 -14.21 -6.76
CA ILE A 37 17.70 -14.01 -7.98
C ILE A 37 18.24 -12.76 -8.69
N ALA A 38 18.42 -12.86 -10.01
CA ALA A 38 18.82 -11.73 -10.84
C ALA A 38 17.97 -10.49 -10.54
N VAL A 39 18.61 -9.37 -10.16
CA VAL A 39 17.93 -8.16 -9.69
C VAL A 39 16.98 -7.57 -10.73
N GLU A 40 17.25 -7.81 -12.01
CA GLU A 40 16.40 -7.42 -13.13
C GLU A 40 15.07 -8.18 -13.13
N ARG A 41 15.05 -9.46 -12.73
CA ARG A 41 13.80 -10.24 -12.61
C ARG A 41 12.92 -9.69 -11.50
N ILE A 42 13.53 -9.41 -10.34
CA ILE A 42 12.83 -8.79 -9.21
C ILE A 42 12.31 -7.42 -9.61
N LYS A 43 13.13 -6.59 -10.27
CA LYS A 43 12.73 -5.25 -10.71
C LYS A 43 11.56 -5.28 -11.69
N LYS A 44 11.56 -6.19 -12.66
CA LYS A 44 10.41 -6.32 -13.58
C LYS A 44 9.12 -6.67 -12.84
N TYR A 45 9.18 -7.53 -11.83
CA TYR A 45 8.02 -7.83 -11.00
C TYR A 45 7.56 -6.61 -10.21
N VAL A 46 8.48 -5.85 -9.61
CA VAL A 46 8.18 -4.60 -8.90
C VAL A 46 7.55 -3.57 -9.83
N ASP A 47 8.04 -3.43 -11.06
CA ASP A 47 7.48 -2.50 -12.06
C ASP A 47 6.08 -2.91 -12.49
N TRP A 48 5.88 -4.21 -12.75
CA TRP A 48 4.57 -4.74 -13.05
C TRP A 48 3.59 -4.50 -11.89
N PHE A 49 3.98 -4.82 -10.65
CA PHE A 49 3.16 -4.60 -9.45
C PHE A 49 2.85 -3.12 -9.24
N LYS A 50 3.82 -2.24 -9.51
CA LYS A 50 3.62 -0.79 -9.44
C LYS A 50 2.50 -0.33 -10.36
N GLU A 51 2.58 -0.71 -11.63
CA GLU A 51 1.62 -0.30 -12.66
C GLU A 51 0.22 -0.87 -12.39
N HIS A 52 0.15 -2.13 -11.97
CA HIS A 52 -1.12 -2.86 -11.84
C HIS A 52 -1.80 -2.67 -10.48
N TYR A 53 -1.05 -2.26 -9.45
CA TYR A 53 -1.57 -2.17 -8.09
C TYR A 53 -1.19 -0.90 -7.33
N LEU A 54 0.12 -0.59 -7.16
CA LEU A 54 0.51 0.55 -6.30
C LEU A 54 0.05 1.90 -6.83
N ASP A 55 0.20 2.16 -8.13
CA ASP A 55 -0.20 3.43 -8.72
C ASP A 55 -1.72 3.64 -8.59
N PRO A 56 -2.59 2.69 -9.00
CA PRO A 56 -4.02 2.76 -8.74
C PRO A 56 -4.37 2.97 -7.26
N HIS A 57 -3.72 2.23 -6.36
CA HIS A 57 -3.94 2.34 -4.92
C HIS A 57 -3.63 3.76 -4.41
N PHE A 58 -2.49 4.34 -4.80
CA PHE A 58 -2.14 5.72 -4.44
C PHE A 58 -3.11 6.76 -5.02
N GLU A 59 -3.70 6.53 -6.19
CA GLU A 59 -4.75 7.42 -6.72
C GLU A 59 -6.02 7.34 -5.88
N ILE A 60 -6.48 6.14 -5.53
CA ILE A 60 -7.66 5.94 -4.66
C ILE A 60 -7.49 6.68 -3.33
N GLU A 61 -6.31 6.58 -2.71
CA GLU A 61 -6.01 7.29 -1.47
C GLU A 61 -6.11 8.81 -1.63
N LYS A 62 -5.54 9.35 -2.71
CA LYS A 62 -5.55 10.79 -2.99
C LYS A 62 -6.96 11.31 -3.27
N GLU A 63 -7.76 10.56 -4.01
CA GLU A 63 -9.09 10.98 -4.46
C GLU A 63 -10.15 10.82 -3.37
N HIS A 64 -10.07 9.76 -2.57
CA HIS A 64 -11.16 9.38 -1.67
C HIS A 64 -10.81 9.45 -0.18
N ILE A 65 -9.54 9.25 0.18
CA ILE A 65 -9.15 9.01 1.57
C ILE A 65 -8.57 10.26 2.22
N PHE A 66 -7.55 10.85 1.60
CA PHE A 66 -6.92 12.06 2.07
C PHE A 66 -7.88 13.25 2.23
N PRO A 67 -8.93 13.43 1.40
CA PRO A 67 -9.93 14.48 1.61
C PRO A 67 -10.68 14.38 2.94
N ILE A 68 -10.81 13.20 3.56
CA ILE A 68 -11.53 13.01 4.83
C ILE A 68 -10.84 13.79 5.96
N LEU A 69 -9.50 13.76 6.02
CA LEU A 69 -8.70 14.55 6.97
C LEU A 69 -8.47 15.99 6.50
N GLY A 70 -8.60 16.23 5.20
CA GLY A 70 -8.32 17.49 4.53
C GLY A 70 -6.84 17.65 4.14
N ILE A 71 -6.60 18.26 2.98
CA ILE A 71 -5.27 18.36 2.35
C ILE A 71 -4.20 19.07 3.21
N ASN A 72 -4.64 19.90 4.16
CA ASN A 72 -3.74 20.63 5.05
C ASN A 72 -3.29 19.83 6.29
N ASN A 73 -3.91 18.68 6.55
CA ASN A 73 -3.59 17.80 7.67
C ASN A 73 -2.14 17.29 7.58
N VAL A 74 -1.46 17.22 8.72
CA VAL A 74 -0.05 16.80 8.79
C VAL A 74 0.17 15.35 8.35
N ARG A 75 -0.78 14.44 8.58
CA ARG A 75 -0.72 13.04 8.14
C ARG A 75 -0.88 12.91 6.64
N VAL A 76 -1.83 13.65 6.07
CA VAL A 76 -2.01 13.72 4.60
C VAL A 76 -0.76 14.26 3.92
N LYS A 77 -0.18 15.35 4.45
CA LYS A 77 1.09 15.88 3.92
C LYS A 77 2.24 14.86 3.99
N ARG A 78 2.30 14.07 5.07
CA ARG A 78 3.27 12.98 5.22
C ARG A 78 3.02 11.87 4.21
N ALA A 79 1.78 11.42 4.05
CA ALA A 79 1.40 10.39 3.07
C ALA A 79 1.80 10.80 1.64
N LEU A 80 1.42 12.01 1.23
CA LEU A 80 1.81 12.57 -0.07
C LEU A 80 3.34 12.70 -0.25
N ALA A 81 4.08 12.96 0.83
CA ALA A 81 5.54 12.98 0.79
C ALA A 81 6.12 11.58 0.61
N ASN A 82 5.55 10.57 1.27
CA ASN A 82 5.91 9.17 1.05
C ASN A 82 5.61 8.73 -0.39
N HIS A 83 4.43 9.07 -0.95
CA HIS A 83 4.11 8.77 -2.35
C HIS A 83 5.18 9.31 -3.29
N ARG A 84 5.52 10.61 -3.17
CA ARG A 84 6.57 11.22 -4.01
C ARG A 84 7.92 10.52 -3.87
N ARG A 85 8.27 10.08 -2.65
CA ARG A 85 9.53 9.38 -2.39
C ARG A 85 9.53 7.98 -3.02
N LEU A 86 8.45 7.24 -2.82
CA LEU A 86 8.26 5.89 -3.38
C LEU A 86 8.24 5.93 -4.90
N SER A 87 7.50 6.86 -5.52
CA SER A 87 7.49 7.01 -6.99
C SER A 87 8.89 7.25 -7.55
N ARG A 88 9.72 8.06 -6.89
CA ARG A 88 11.11 8.27 -7.30
C ARG A 88 11.93 6.98 -7.19
N LEU A 89 11.86 6.30 -6.05
CA LEU A 89 12.59 5.04 -5.84
C LEU A 89 12.19 3.97 -6.85
N LEU A 90 10.89 3.83 -7.11
CA LEU A 90 10.36 2.86 -8.08
C LEU A 90 10.78 3.17 -9.52
N SER A 91 11.03 4.44 -9.84
CA SER A 91 11.53 4.87 -11.17
C SER A 91 13.03 4.67 -11.37
N GLU A 92 13.79 4.31 -10.33
CA GLU A 92 15.23 4.11 -10.46
C GLU A 92 15.55 2.85 -11.28
N THR A 93 16.56 2.97 -12.15
CA THR A 93 16.99 1.91 -13.07
C THR A 93 18.44 1.48 -12.87
N THR A 94 19.14 2.11 -11.92
CA THR A 94 20.54 1.84 -11.59
C THR A 94 20.66 1.36 -10.14
N GLU A 95 21.80 0.73 -9.79
CA GLU A 95 22.04 0.24 -8.42
C GLU A 95 20.89 -0.63 -7.88
N LEU A 96 20.31 -1.48 -8.73
CA LEU A 96 19.03 -2.15 -8.48
C LEU A 96 19.00 -2.93 -7.16
N ASN A 97 20.10 -3.58 -6.76
CA ASN A 97 20.17 -4.27 -5.47
C ASN A 97 19.87 -3.31 -4.30
N LYS A 98 20.53 -2.14 -4.27
CA LYS A 98 20.33 -1.11 -3.25
C LYS A 98 18.94 -0.48 -3.35
N VAL A 99 18.46 -0.23 -4.57
CA VAL A 99 17.14 0.34 -4.82
C VAL A 99 16.04 -0.58 -4.33
N LEU A 100 16.11 -1.88 -4.65
CA LEU A 100 15.12 -2.88 -4.25
C LEU A 100 15.04 -3.02 -2.71
N ASN A 101 16.18 -3.05 -2.02
CA ASN A 101 16.20 -3.01 -0.55
C ASN A 101 15.46 -1.78 -0.01
N LYS A 102 15.74 -0.60 -0.56
CA LYS A 102 15.07 0.64 -0.14
C LYS A 102 13.57 0.67 -0.45
N ILE A 103 13.16 0.15 -1.60
CA ILE A 103 11.74 0.10 -1.98
C ILE A 103 10.96 -0.69 -0.91
N GLU A 104 11.49 -1.86 -0.55
CA GLU A 104 10.89 -2.75 0.43
C GLU A 104 10.76 -2.07 1.81
N GLU A 105 11.87 -1.54 2.32
CA GLU A 105 11.90 -0.85 3.62
C GLU A 105 10.91 0.33 3.68
N GLU A 106 10.86 1.13 2.63
CA GLU A 106 10.02 2.32 2.55
C GLU A 106 8.54 1.99 2.41
N LEU A 107 8.18 0.98 1.60
CA LEU A 107 6.81 0.50 1.48
C LEU A 107 6.32 -0.08 2.81
N SER A 108 7.09 -0.98 3.43
CA SER A 108 6.75 -1.57 4.73
C SER A 108 6.59 -0.52 5.82
N THR A 109 7.45 0.51 5.82
CA THR A 109 7.34 1.64 6.74
C THR A 109 6.10 2.49 6.47
N TYR A 110 5.77 2.70 5.19
CA TYR A 110 4.60 3.49 4.79
C TYR A 110 3.30 2.80 5.19
N ILE A 111 3.12 1.53 4.83
CA ILE A 111 1.95 0.72 5.21
C ILE A 111 1.75 0.73 6.73
N GLY A 112 2.82 0.52 7.48
CA GLY A 112 2.76 0.57 8.94
C GLY A 112 2.44 1.95 9.51
N PHE A 113 2.71 3.04 8.79
CA PHE A 113 2.26 4.39 9.16
C PHE A 113 0.77 4.55 8.87
N GLU A 114 0.29 4.07 7.74
CA GLU A 114 -1.11 4.23 7.35
C GLU A 114 -2.04 3.50 8.31
N GLU A 115 -1.78 2.22 8.55
CA GLU A 115 -2.61 1.37 9.40
C GLU A 115 -2.65 1.84 10.85
N ARG A 116 -1.48 2.21 11.39
CA ARG A 116 -1.36 2.52 12.83
C ARG A 116 -1.63 3.97 13.15
N VAL A 117 -1.51 4.88 12.17
CA VAL A 117 -1.62 6.32 12.40
C VAL A 117 -2.70 6.94 11.53
N LEU A 118 -2.56 6.89 10.21
CA LEU A 118 -3.47 7.61 9.30
C LEU A 118 -4.92 7.13 9.44
N TYR A 119 -5.15 5.83 9.32
CA TYR A 119 -6.49 5.25 9.36
C TYR A 119 -7.12 5.29 10.74
N ASN A 120 -6.31 5.25 11.80
CA ASN A 120 -6.82 5.47 13.15
C ASN A 120 -7.30 6.92 13.34
N GLU A 121 -6.59 7.92 12.81
CA GLU A 121 -7.04 9.31 12.84
C GLU A 121 -8.31 9.51 11.99
N ILE A 122 -8.39 8.88 10.81
CA ILE A 122 -9.60 8.89 9.97
C ILE A 122 -10.79 8.29 10.73
N ARG A 123 -10.60 7.16 11.43
CA ARG A 123 -11.68 6.48 12.17
C ARG A 123 -12.32 7.36 13.24
N GLU A 124 -11.56 8.26 13.84
CA GLU A 124 -12.07 9.12 14.89
C GLU A 124 -12.99 10.23 14.38
N ILE A 125 -12.80 10.66 13.13
CA ILE A 125 -13.52 11.81 12.56
C ILE A 125 -14.51 11.44 11.45
N ALA A 126 -14.30 10.29 10.77
CA ALA A 126 -15.12 9.88 9.65
C ALA A 126 -16.54 9.55 10.11
N THR A 127 -17.52 9.98 9.33
CA THR A 127 -18.89 9.47 9.46
C THR A 127 -18.94 7.99 9.06
N PRO A 128 -19.93 7.22 9.54
CA PRO A 128 -20.09 5.82 9.12
C PRO A 128 -20.17 5.65 7.60
N GLN A 129 -20.84 6.57 6.91
CA GLN A 129 -20.95 6.56 5.45
C GLN A 129 -19.59 6.78 4.76
N GLN A 130 -18.79 7.74 5.24
CA GLN A 130 -17.44 7.97 4.69
C GLN A 130 -16.50 6.79 4.94
N TRP A 131 -16.62 6.12 6.08
CA TRP A 131 -15.84 4.92 6.37
C TRP A 131 -16.21 3.77 5.44
N GLU A 132 -17.51 3.51 5.29
CA GLU A 132 -18.02 2.48 4.38
C GLU A 132 -17.61 2.76 2.93
N GLU A 133 -17.68 4.00 2.48
CA GLU A 133 -17.21 4.40 1.14
C GLU A 133 -15.71 4.18 0.96
N MET A 134 -14.90 4.54 1.97
CA MET A 134 -13.46 4.26 1.99
C MET A 134 -13.18 2.75 1.86
N GLU A 135 -13.82 1.90 2.67
CA GLU A 135 -13.64 0.44 2.61
C GLU A 135 -14.07 -0.12 1.24
N ASN A 136 -15.20 0.34 0.71
CA ASN A 136 -15.69 -0.09 -0.60
C ASN A 136 -14.75 0.32 -1.74
N ASN A 137 -14.10 1.49 -1.66
CA ASN A 137 -13.17 1.95 -2.68
C ASN A 137 -11.87 1.13 -2.69
N HIS A 138 -11.38 0.70 -1.52
CA HIS A 138 -10.27 -0.24 -1.43
C HIS A 138 -10.68 -1.63 -1.96
N GLN A 139 -11.86 -2.13 -1.62
CA GLN A 139 -12.31 -3.45 -2.10
C GLN A 139 -12.42 -3.54 -3.64
N LYS A 140 -12.66 -2.42 -4.33
CA LYS A 140 -12.83 -2.39 -5.80
C LYS A 140 -11.54 -2.59 -6.58
N LEU A 141 -10.38 -2.28 -6.00
CA LEU A 141 -9.14 -2.35 -6.75
C LEU A 141 -8.89 -3.80 -7.16
N GLY A 142 -8.91 -4.71 -6.18
CA GLY A 142 -8.71 -6.15 -6.39
C GLY A 142 -7.32 -6.45 -6.96
N PHE A 143 -6.66 -7.49 -6.46
CA PHE A 143 -5.34 -7.85 -6.98
C PHE A 143 -5.32 -9.30 -7.46
N SER A 144 -4.72 -9.51 -8.63
CA SER A 144 -4.43 -10.84 -9.16
C SER A 144 -3.06 -10.85 -9.81
N GLU A 145 -2.30 -11.88 -9.48
CA GLU A 145 -0.97 -12.15 -10.00
C GLU A 145 -0.97 -13.12 -11.18
N ASP A 146 -2.15 -13.45 -11.70
CA ASP A 146 -2.27 -14.39 -12.81
C ASP A 146 -1.64 -13.83 -14.10
N GLY A 147 -1.56 -12.51 -14.22
CA GLY A 147 -0.84 -11.83 -15.31
C GLY A 147 0.68 -11.87 -15.20
N TRP A 148 1.25 -12.34 -14.07
CA TRP A 148 2.70 -12.40 -13.87
C TRP A 148 3.23 -13.83 -13.90
N GLU A 149 4.02 -14.15 -14.92
CA GLU A 149 4.53 -15.51 -15.16
C GLU A 149 5.79 -15.82 -14.34
N ASP A 150 6.68 -14.85 -14.14
CA ASP A 150 7.98 -15.06 -13.50
C ASP A 150 7.89 -15.09 -11.97
N LYS A 151 7.25 -16.15 -11.45
CA LYS A 151 7.03 -16.37 -10.00
C LYS A 151 8.30 -16.87 -9.31
N PHE A 152 9.37 -16.06 -9.35
CA PHE A 152 10.71 -16.39 -8.83
C PHE A 152 10.75 -16.77 -7.34
N TRP A 153 9.67 -16.53 -6.60
CA TRP A 153 9.50 -16.87 -5.18
C TRP A 153 8.93 -18.27 -4.93
N LYS A 154 8.62 -19.05 -5.96
CA LYS A 154 8.09 -20.42 -5.87
C LYS A 154 9.13 -21.51 -6.14
N LEU A 155 10.40 -21.24 -5.77
CA LEU A 155 11.50 -22.19 -5.94
C LEU A 155 11.27 -23.51 -5.20
#